data_AF-A0AA37FXD9-F1
#
_entry.id   AF-A0AA37FXD9-F1
#
_cell.length_a   1.000
_cell.length_b   1.000
_cell.length_c   1.000
_cell.angle_alpha   90.00
_cell.angle_beta   90.00
_cell.angle_gamma   90.00
#
_symmetry.space_group_name_H-M   'P 1'
#
loop_
_entity.id
_entity.type
_entity.pdbx_description
1 polymer ?
#
loop_
_entity_poly.entity_id
_entity_poly.type
_entity_poly.pdbx_seq_one_letter_code
_entity_poly.pdbx_strand_id
1 'polypeptide(L)' 'MGEDDCPIYRGDAAEILACIRHMGLNMLRAETSRKASVRRKQKIAGMSSEYLETVLNAGLKKLGEF' A
#
# COMPACT_ATOMS: atom_id res chain seq x y z
N MET A 1 -2.68 19.92 -25.96
CA MET A 1 -3.37 20.46 -24.78
C MET A 1 -4.20 19.32 -24.21
N GLY A 2 -3.65 18.57 -23.25
CA GLY A 2 -4.27 17.36 -22.67
C GLY A 2 -3.70 17.05 -21.28
N GLU A 3 -3.06 18.05 -20.67
CA GLU A 3 -2.53 17.97 -19.30
C GLU A 3 -3.68 17.93 -18.29
N ASP A 4 -4.76 18.67 -18.57
CA ASP A 4 -6.00 18.68 -17.79
C ASP A 4 -6.80 17.36 -17.90
N ASP A 5 -6.50 16.51 -18.89
CA ASP A 5 -7.16 15.21 -19.06
C ASP A 5 -6.59 14.12 -18.13
N CYS A 6 -5.59 14.44 -17.30
CA CYS A 6 -5.02 13.49 -16.36
C CYS A 6 -6.08 12.99 -15.35
N PRO A 7 -6.31 11.67 -15.22
CA PRO A 7 -7.36 11.13 -14.35
C PRO A 7 -7.24 11.52 -12.88
N ILE A 8 -6.04 11.90 -12.41
CA ILE A 8 -5.81 12.25 -11.00
C ILE A 8 -6.44 13.59 -10.61
N TYR A 9 -6.71 14.47 -11.58
CA TYR A 9 -7.36 15.76 -11.34
C TYR A 9 -8.89 15.67 -11.27
N ARG A 10 -9.46 14.47 -11.48
CA ARG A 10 -10.91 14.27 -11.45
C ARG A 10 -11.39 14.05 -10.02
N GLY A 11 -12.28 14.93 -9.55
CA GLY A 11 -12.89 14.83 -8.22
C GLY A 11 -11.85 14.62 -7.12
N ASP A 12 -12.10 13.66 -6.23
CA ASP A 12 -11.23 13.37 -5.08
C ASP A 12 -10.13 12.33 -5.39
N ALA A 13 -9.84 12.06 -6.67
CA ALA A 13 -8.91 10.99 -7.07
C ALA A 13 -7.50 11.16 -6.45
N ALA A 14 -7.02 12.40 -6.32
CA ALA A 14 -5.74 12.68 -5.67
C ALA A 14 -5.72 12.30 -4.19
N GLU A 15 -6.80 12.61 -3.46
CA GLU A 15 -6.95 12.28 -2.04
C GLU A 15 -7.13 10.77 -1.84
N ILE A 16 -8.00 10.13 -2.63
CA ILE A 16 -8.20 8.68 -2.61
C ILE A 16 -6.88 7.95 -2.85
N LEU A 17 -6.10 8.39 -3.84
CA LEU A 17 -4.80 7.79 -4.12
C LEU A 17 -3.80 8.01 -2.97
N ALA A 18 -3.81 9.18 -2.32
CA ALA A 18 -3.01 9.43 -1.13
C ALA A 18 -3.41 8.48 0.01
N CYS A 19 -4.70 8.32 0.30
CA CYS A 19 -5.22 7.37 1.29
C CYS A 19 -4.76 5.94 1.00
N ILE A 20 -4.86 5.48 -0.26
CA ILE A 20 -4.40 4.15 -0.66
C ILE A 20 -2.90 3.97 -0.40
N ARG A 21 -2.07 4.96 -0.72
CA ARG A 21 -0.63 4.91 -0.43
C ARG A 21 -0.35 4.82 1.06
N HIS A 22 -1.07 5.58 1.88
CA HIS A 22 -0.94 5.53 3.34
C HIS A 22 -1.35 4.17 3.91
N MET A 23 -2.45 3.60 3.43
CA MET A 23 -2.89 2.25 3.79
C MET A 23 -1.80 1.23 3.48
N GLY A 24 -1.32 1.16 2.24
CA GLY A 24 -0.28 0.21 1.85
C GLY A 24 1.02 0.35 2.65
N LEU A 25 1.43 1.59 2.96
CA LEU A 25 2.61 1.85 3.80
C LEU A 25 2.43 1.31 5.22
N ASN A 26 1.25 1.50 5.81
CA ASN A 26 0.96 1.00 7.16
C ASN A 26 0.92 -0.53 7.19
N MET A 27 0.36 -1.18 6.15
CA MET A 27 0.39 -2.65 6.03
C MET A 27 1.84 -3.18 5.94
N LEU A 28 2.69 -2.54 5.13
CA LEU A 28 4.12 -2.91 5.01
C LEU A 28 4.91 -2.72 6.32
N ARG A 29 4.51 -1.75 7.16
CA ARG A 29 5.09 -1.53 8.49
C ARG A 29 4.59 -2.53 9.52
N ALA A 30 3.33 -2.96 9.41
CA ALA A 30 2.73 -3.96 10.29
C ALA A 30 3.30 -5.37 10.06
N GLU A 31 3.73 -5.68 8.83
CA GLU A 31 4.44 -6.92 8.54
C GLU A 31 5.80 -6.93 9.23
N THR A 32 6.06 -7.91 10.10
CA THR A 32 7.32 -8.01 10.89
C THR A 32 8.09 -9.30 10.65
N SER A 33 7.55 -10.26 9.90
CA SER A 33 8.18 -11.57 9.64
C SER A 33 9.49 -11.44 8.87
N ARG A 34 9.60 -10.42 8.01
CA ARG A 34 10.79 -10.18 7.19
C ARG A 34 11.51 -8.88 7.59
N LYS A 35 12.75 -9.02 8.09
CA LYS A 35 13.61 -7.88 8.44
C LYS A 35 14.20 -7.23 7.18
N ALA A 36 13.51 -6.21 6.67
CA ALA A 36 13.90 -5.47 5.47
C ALA A 36 13.38 -4.03 5.52
N SER A 37 14.01 -3.13 4.76
CA SER A 37 13.49 -1.77 4.59
C SER A 37 12.13 -1.77 3.88
N VAL A 38 11.30 -0.77 4.14
CA VAL A 38 9.97 -0.63 3.51
C VAL A 38 10.04 -0.73 1.98
N ARG A 39 11.02 -0.05 1.36
CA ARG A 39 11.23 -0.13 -0.11
C ARG A 39 11.51 -1.54 -0.59
N ARG A 40 12.30 -2.33 0.17
CA ARG A 40 12.58 -3.72 -0.18
C ARG A 40 11.35 -4.59 -0.01
N LYS A 41 10.58 -4.40 1.07
CA LYS A 41 9.30 -5.10 1.28
C LYS A 41 8.32 -4.84 0.14
N GLN A 42 8.17 -3.58 -0.27
CA GLN A 42 7.32 -3.20 -1.40
C GLN A 42 7.73 -3.92 -2.70
N LYS A 43 9.04 -3.97 -3.00
CA LYS A 43 9.54 -4.71 -4.18
C LYS A 43 9.21 -6.20 -4.11
N ILE A 44 9.42 -6.84 -2.96
CA ILE A 44 9.13 -8.27 -2.80
C ILE A 44 7.64 -8.53 -2.94
N ALA A 45 6.79 -7.70 -2.32
CA ALA A 45 5.34 -7.82 -2.41
C ALA A 45 4.83 -7.66 -3.85
N GLY A 46 5.50 -6.82 -4.66
CA GLY A 46 5.21 -6.71 -6.09
C GLY A 46 5.68 -7.90 -6.94
N MET A 47 6.50 -8.80 -6.40
CA MET A 47 7.09 -9.95 -7.12
C MET A 47 6.63 -11.32 -6.59
N SER A 48 6.00 -11.37 -5.41
CA SER A 48 5.61 -12.61 -4.75
C SER A 48 4.21 -12.46 -4.14
N SER A 49 3.26 -13.24 -4.64
CA SER A 49 1.90 -13.31 -4.12
C SER A 49 1.87 -13.78 -2.67
N GLU A 50 2.67 -14.79 -2.31
CA GLU A 50 2.78 -15.30 -0.94
C GLU A 50 3.21 -14.21 0.06
N TYR A 51 4.20 -13.40 -0.31
CA TYR A 51 4.64 -12.30 0.55
C TYR A 51 3.63 -11.15 0.56
N LEU A 52 2.95 -10.89 -0.56
CA LEU A 52 1.86 -9.92 -0.62
C LEU A 52 0.73 -10.31 0.33
N GLU A 53 0.30 -11.57 0.35
CA GLU A 53 -0.71 -12.09 1.28
C GLU A 53 -0.27 -11.90 2.73
N THR A 54 1.01 -12.16 3.03
CA THR A 54 1.57 -11.93 4.37
C THR A 54 1.44 -10.46 4.80
N VAL A 55 1.73 -9.52 3.89
CA VAL A 55 1.59 -8.08 4.13
C VAL A 55 0.12 -7.69 4.33
N LEU A 56 -0.78 -8.19 3.49
CA LEU A 56 -2.21 -7.91 3.58
C LEU A 56 -2.80 -8.43 4.90
N ASN A 57 -2.47 -9.67 5.28
CA ASN A 57 -2.91 -10.27 6.53
C ASN A 57 -2.40 -9.49 7.75
N ALA A 58 -1.13 -9.07 7.76
CA ALA A 58 -0.58 -8.25 8.84
C ALA A 58 -1.30 -6.90 8.97
N GLY A 59 -1.59 -6.27 7.84
CA GLY A 59 -2.31 -4.99 7.76
C GLY A 59 -3.77 -5.08 8.21
N LEU A 60 -4.50 -6.09 7.73
CA LEU A 60 -5.91 -6.30 8.07
C LEU A 60 -6.09 -6.71 9.54
N LYS A 61 -5.16 -7.52 10.08
CA LYS A 61 -5.17 -7.87 11.50
C LYS A 61 -5.08 -6.63 12.39
N LYS A 62 -4.21 -5.68 12.03
CA LYS A 62 -4.08 -4.38 12.72
C LYS A 62 -5.38 -3.56 12.73
N LEU A 63 -6.23 -3.75 11.73
CA LEU A 63 -7.53 -3.07 11.58
C LEU A 63 -8.63 -3.74 12.42
N GLY A 64 -8.45 -5.00 12.83
CA GLY A 64 -9.36 -5.71 13.74
C GLY A 64 -8.98 -5.60 15.22
N GLU A 65 -7.93 -4.85 15.56
CA GLU A 65 -7.47 -4.61 16.94
C GLU A 65 -8.21 -3.44 17.64
N PHE A 66 -9.29 -2.92 17.05
CA PHE A 66 -10.17 -1.92 17.67
C PHE A 66 -11.18 -2.54 18.63
#